data_AF-T1EHG7-F1
#
_entry.id   AF-T1EHG7-F1
#
_cell.length_a   1.000
_cell.length_b   1.000
_cell.length_c   1.000
_cell.angle_alpha   90.00
_cell.angle_beta   90.00
_cell.angle_gamma   90.00
#
_symmetry.space_group_name_H-M   'P 1'
#
loop_
_entity.id
_entity.type
_entity.pdbx_description
1 polymer ?
#
loop_
_entity_poly.entity_id
_entity_poly.type
_entity_poly.pdbx_seq_one_letter_code
_entity_poly.pdbx_strand_id
1 'polypeptide(L)' 'KRSTKEIYREVYTVHQKKVLEKEFNQKKFIEKKDRDRISNEIGLDDRQIKYWFQNRRVKARKQGK' A
#
# COMPACT_ATOMS: atom_id res chain seq x y z
N LYS A 1 -13.12 -11.28 19.13
CA LYS A 1 -13.82 -11.47 17.84
C LYS A 1 -13.30 -10.40 16.86
N ARG A 2 -12.31 -10.70 16.01
CA ARG A 2 -11.81 -9.75 15.01
C ARG A 2 -12.79 -9.78 13.83
N SER A 3 -13.69 -8.81 13.79
CA SER A 3 -14.71 -8.65 12.76
C SER A 3 -14.06 -8.73 11.38
N THR A 4 -14.29 -9.84 10.68
CA THR A 4 -14.24 -9.92 9.22
C THR A 4 -15.39 -9.08 8.70
N LYS A 5 -15.30 -7.75 8.84
CA LYS A 5 -16.07 -6.85 7.99
C LYS A 5 -15.61 -7.23 6.59
N GLU A 6 -16.52 -7.86 5.84
CA GLU A 6 -16.40 -8.18 4.43
C GLU A 6 -15.53 -7.12 3.76
N ILE A 7 -14.29 -7.52 3.46
CA ILE A 7 -13.31 -6.66 2.83
C ILE A 7 -13.79 -6.55 1.40
N TYR A 8 -14.76 -5.67 1.16
CA TYR A 8 -14.92 -5.05 -0.14
C TYR A 8 -13.50 -4.68 -0.58
N ARG A 9 -13.05 -5.27 -1.68
CA ARG A 9 -11.80 -4.87 -2.33
C ARG A 9 -12.00 -3.41 -2.72
N GLU A 10 -11.70 -2.49 -1.82
CA GLU A 10 -11.68 -1.08 -2.14
C GLU A 10 -10.62 -0.90 -3.22
N VAL A 11 -11.09 -0.53 -4.41
CA VAL A 11 -10.21 -0.25 -5.53
C VAL A 11 -9.57 1.09 -5.24
N TYR A 12 -8.28 1.08 -4.92
CA TYR A 12 -7.53 2.33 -4.71
C TYR A 12 -7.74 3.28 -5.90
N THR A 13 -7.96 4.56 -5.58
CA THR A 13 -8.10 5.62 -6.58
C THR A 13 -6.80 5.77 -7.39
N VAL A 14 -6.88 6.45 -8.54
CA VAL A 14 -5.70 6.73 -9.38
C VAL A 14 -4.66 7.52 -8.59
N HIS A 15 -5.10 8.49 -7.79
CA HIS A 15 -4.24 9.30 -6.93
C HIS A 15 -3.53 8.45 -5.87
N GLN A 16 -4.27 7.62 -5.13
CA GLN A 16 -3.71 6.69 -4.14
C GLN A 16 -2.65 5.77 -4.74
N LYS A 17 -2.94 5.16 -5.90
CA LYS A 17 -1.98 4.30 -6.61
C LYS A 17 -0.73 5.07 -7.01
N LYS A 18 -0.87 6.30 -7.51
CA LYS A 18 0.27 7.12 -7.95
C LYS A 18 1.22 7.43 -6.79
N VAL A 19 0.69 7.79 -5.62
CA VAL A 19 1.49 8.06 -4.41
C VAL A 19 2.20 6.77 -3.95
N LEU A 20 1.47 5.66 -3.86
CA LEU A 20 2.03 4.37 -3.45
C LEU A 20 3.13 3.87 -4.40
N GLU A 21 2.94 3.97 -5.73
CA GLU A 21 3.95 3.60 -6.72
C GLU A 21 5.16 4.54 -6.68
N LYS A 22 4.96 5.85 -6.51
CA LYS A 22 6.05 6.83 -6.38
C LYS A 22 6.95 6.48 -5.20
N GLU A 23 6.35 6.22 -4.04
CA GLU A 23 7.09 5.86 -2.82
C GLU A 23 7.76 4.49 -2.96
N PHE A 24 7.09 3.51 -3.58
CA PHE A 24 7.70 2.21 -3.87
C PHE A 24 8.89 2.27 -4.83
N ASN A 25 8.88 3.21 -5.77
CA ASN A 25 10.00 3.43 -6.67
C ASN A 25 11.22 4.00 -5.94
N GLN A 26 11.01 4.81 -4.91
CA GLN A 26 12.08 5.32 -4.05
C GLN A 26 12.55 4.29 -3.02
N LYS A 27 11.62 3.59 -2.35
CA LYS A 27 11.91 2.60 -1.30
C LYS A 27 11.03 1.36 -1.46
N LYS A 28 11.64 0.18 -1.68
CA LYS A 28 10.90 -1.10 -1.82
C LYS A 28 10.30 -1.60 -0.51
N PHE A 29 10.79 -1.10 0.63
CA PHE A 29 10.29 -1.36 1.97
C PHE A 29 9.90 -0.04 2.61
N ILE A 30 8.68 0.04 3.10
CA ILE A 30 8.15 1.24 3.73
C ILE A 30 8.32 1.16 5.25
N GLU A 31 8.80 2.24 5.84
CA GLU A 31 8.99 2.38 7.29
C GLU A 31 7.72 2.92 7.95
N LYS A 32 7.63 2.86 9.29
CA LYS A 32 6.44 3.37 10.01
C LYS A 32 6.20 4.86 9.73
N LYS A 33 7.24 5.69 9.81
CA LYS A 33 7.16 7.13 9.55
C LYS A 33 6.61 7.45 8.15
N ASP A 34 7.05 6.71 7.14
CA ASP A 34 6.59 6.91 5.77
C ASP A 34 5.13 6.45 5.60
N ARG A 35 4.72 5.37 6.28
CA ARG A 35 3.30 4.95 6.31
C ARG A 35 2.40 5.98 6.97
N ASP A 36 2.82 6.56 8.09
CA ASP A 36 2.06 7.60 8.78
C ASP A 36 1.90 8.83 7.87
N ARG A 37 2.96 9.24 7.16
CA ARG A 37 2.90 10.33 6.17
C ARG A 37 1.91 10.03 5.03
N ILE A 38 2.04 8.86 4.40
CA ILE A 38 1.17 8.46 3.28
C ILE A 38 -0.28 8.30 3.75
N SER A 39 -0.51 7.73 4.93
CA SER A 39 -1.84 7.60 5.53
C SER A 39 -2.56 8.94 5.62
N ASN A 40 -1.87 9.96 6.13
CA ASN A 40 -2.41 11.31 6.20
C ASN A 40 -2.60 11.95 4.81
N GLU A 41 -1.77 11.62 3.83
CA GLU A 41 -1.85 12.19 2.47
C GLU A 41 -3.01 11.61 1.65
N ILE A 42 -3.22 10.30 1.70
CA ILE A 42 -4.17 9.60 0.79
C ILE A 42 -5.32 8.88 1.51
N GLY A 43 -5.42 9.04 2.84
CA GLY A 43 -6.52 8.54 3.67
C GLY A 43 -6.57 7.01 3.80
N LEU A 44 -5.44 6.32 3.59
CA LEU A 44 -5.36 4.86 3.71
C LEU A 44 -4.85 4.44 5.08
N ASP A 45 -5.42 3.38 5.65
CA ASP A 45 -4.94 2.83 6.92
C ASP A 45 -3.50 2.30 6.81
N ASP A 46 -2.73 2.41 7.90
CA ASP A 46 -1.35 1.90 8.00
C ASP A 46 -1.24 0.43 7.54
N ARG A 47 -2.27 -0.37 7.85
CA ARG A 47 -2.36 -1.78 7.46
C ARG A 47 -2.57 -1.94 5.96
N GLN A 48 -3.43 -1.11 5.35
CA GLN A 48 -3.67 -1.14 3.90
C GLN A 48 -2.39 -0.78 3.14
N ILE A 49 -1.68 0.26 3.57
CA ILE A 49 -0.40 0.67 2.98
C ILE A 49 0.64 -0.46 3.14
N LYS A 50 0.75 -1.04 4.34
CA LYS A 50 1.65 -2.18 4.60
C LYS A 50 1.37 -3.37 3.67
N TYR A 51 0.11 -3.77 3.53
CA TYR A 51 -0.29 -4.87 2.66
C TYR A 51 -0.08 -4.55 1.18
N TRP A 52 -0.33 -3.31 0.77
CA TRP A 52 -0.06 -2.88 -0.59
C TRP A 52 1.43 -3.03 -0.92
N PHE A 53 2.34 -2.56 -0.05
CA PHE A 53 3.78 -2.70 -0.25
C PHE A 53 4.23 -4.17 -0.29
N GLN A 54 3.65 -5.03 0.55
CA GLN A 54 3.90 -6.47 0.51
C GLN A 54 3.48 -7.08 -0.84
N ASN A 55 2.26 -6.81 -1.30
CA ASN A 55 1.75 -7.28 -2.58
C ASN A 55 2.54 -6.72 -3.76
N ARG A 56 2.94 -5.45 -3.69
CA ARG A 56 3.70 -4.78 -4.74
C ARG A 56 5.08 -5.40 -4.94
N ARG A 57 5.76 -5.80 -3.86
CA ARG A 57 7.02 -6.56 -3.93
C ARG A 57 6.84 -7.93 -4.60
N VAL A 58 5.79 -8.68 -4.23
CA VAL A 58 5.50 -9.97 -4.87
C VAL A 58 5.27 -9.79 -6.38
N LYS A 59 4.49 -8.77 -6.76
CA LYS A 59 4.27 -8.43 -8.18
C LYS A 59 5.57 -8.06 -8.89
N ALA A 60 6.42 -7.24 -8.28
CA ALA A 60 7.72 -6.87 -8.85
C ALA A 60 8.62 -8.09 -9.08
N ARG A 61 8.67 -9.05 -8.15
CA ARG A 61 9.44 -10.30 -8.33
C ARG A 61 8.88 -11.18 -9.45
N LYS A 62 7.55 -11.23 -9.59
CA LYS A 62 6.89 -12.02 -10.65
C LYS A 62 7.05 -11.41 -12.04
N GLN A 63 7.20 -10.09 -12.14
CA GLN A 63 7.40 -9.37 -13.42
C GLN A 63 8.86 -9.36 -13.88
N GLY A 64 9.82 -9.72 -13.02
CA GLY A 64 11.22 -9.91 -13.39
C GLY A 64 11.57 -11.35 -13.79
N LYS A 65 10.56 -12.19 -14.06
CA LYS A 65 10.69 -13.52 -14.65
C LYS A 65 10.04 -13.53 -16.02
#